data_AF-A0A2D4N9L2-F1
#
_entry.id   AF-A0A2D4N9L2-F1
#
_cell.length_a   1.000
_cell.length_b   1.000
_cell.length_c   1.000
_cell.angle_alpha   90.00
_cell.angle_beta   90.00
_cell.angle_gamma   90.00
#
_symmetry.space_group_name_H-M   'P 1'
#
loop_
_entity.id
_entity.type
_entity.pdbx_description
1 polymer ?
#
loop_
_entity_poly.entity_id
_entity_poly.type
_entity_poly.pdbx_seq_one_letter_code
_entity_poly.pdbx_strand_id
1 'polypeptide(L)'
;MADEGDGASRMAGTGGAAAPVNPLELAGWWDEKLDFHAAFLQHLAKVVPSIYCDEMDPPSQKEEEMAQRMILYPLEWHLFGENPDTCLEKLRQIGTSQLCGKIFKGGETTYSCRDCAIDPTCVLCMDCFQNSIHVNHRYKMHTSTGGGFCDCGDTEAWKTGPVCTKHEPEGGENTEENLECQLNEEVIAQARKIFPSVIKYIVDMTVWEEEKELSSELMINTEKPDKHYCVLFNDEHHSYDHVIYSLQRTLGCDLAEAQIYTTAIDKEGRKAVKKGSYVVCQEAKEEIKKHSNNVSQGPLNVMVLHADVMAHQKFALRLGSWLNKLMSYSSDFRQIFCKICLKEEVGSGKPCLISILMLWDAKLYKGARKILHELIFSTFFMEMEYKKHFAMEFVKHYKALQREYISDDHERQFSVTALSVQIFTVPTLARHLIEEQNVITVITETLLEELPKCLDKNGKFNFQGYSQEKLGRVYAVIYDLK
;
A
#
# COMPACT_ATOMS: atom_id res chain seq x y z
N MET A 1 -8.61 -32.59 -66.64
CA MET A 1 -7.33 -33.28 -66.90
C MET A 1 -6.29 -32.38 -66.27
N ALA A 2 -5.95 -32.52 -64.99
CA ALA A 2 -5.71 -33.76 -64.21
C ALA A 2 -4.63 -34.64 -64.89
N ASP A 3 -3.57 -35.11 -64.24
CA ASP A 3 -3.04 -34.88 -62.87
C ASP A 3 -1.48 -34.93 -62.94
N GLU A 4 -0.61 -34.94 -61.92
CA GLU A 4 -0.67 -35.36 -60.49
C GLU A 4 0.52 -34.72 -59.70
N GLY A 5 0.68 -35.01 -58.39
CA GLY A 5 2.01 -35.03 -57.75
C GLY A 5 2.30 -34.10 -56.56
N ASP A 6 1.45 -34.05 -55.53
CA ASP A 6 1.80 -33.40 -54.25
C ASP A 6 2.61 -34.35 -53.33
N GLY A 7 3.66 -33.81 -52.70
CA GLY A 7 4.66 -34.54 -51.93
C GLY A 7 4.98 -33.85 -50.61
N ALA A 8 4.12 -34.06 -49.61
CA ALA A 8 4.20 -33.35 -48.34
C ALA A 8 5.48 -33.67 -47.54
N SER A 9 6.28 -32.63 -47.26
CA SER A 9 7.31 -32.64 -46.23
C SER A 9 6.94 -31.67 -45.11
N ARG A 10 6.81 -32.19 -43.88
CA ARG A 10 6.49 -31.38 -42.68
C ARG A 10 7.73 -30.60 -42.24
N MET A 11 7.64 -29.28 -42.21
CA MET A 11 8.56 -28.44 -41.44
C MET A 11 7.89 -27.98 -40.16
N ALA A 12 8.49 -28.29 -39.01
CA ALA A 12 7.97 -27.91 -37.70
C ALA A 12 8.28 -26.43 -37.42
N GLY A 13 7.23 -25.60 -37.33
CA GLY A 13 7.34 -24.24 -36.83
C GLY A 13 7.02 -24.18 -35.34
N THR A 14 7.99 -23.76 -34.52
CA THR A 14 7.80 -23.50 -33.09
C THR A 14 7.03 -22.20 -32.89
N GLY A 15 5.69 -22.27 -32.98
CA GLY A 15 4.80 -21.17 -32.62
C GLY A 15 4.71 -21.01 -31.11
N GLY A 16 4.94 -19.80 -30.60
CA GLY A 16 4.74 -19.49 -29.19
C GLY A 16 3.28 -19.66 -28.80
N ALA A 17 3.00 -20.54 -27.83
CA ALA A 17 1.65 -20.79 -27.37
C ALA A 17 1.01 -19.52 -26.78
N ALA A 18 -0.22 -19.23 -27.19
CA ALA A 18 -1.04 -18.19 -26.57
C ALA A 18 -1.31 -18.54 -25.10
N ALA A 19 -1.48 -17.52 -24.26
CA ALA A 19 -1.84 -17.75 -22.85
C ALA A 19 -3.22 -18.44 -22.76
N PRO A 20 -3.38 -19.47 -21.91
CA PRO A 20 -4.61 -20.24 -21.83
C PRO A 20 -5.80 -19.43 -21.28
N VAL A 21 -7.01 -19.86 -21.63
CA VAL A 21 -8.27 -19.12 -21.37
C VAL A 21 -8.94 -19.56 -20.05
N ASN A 22 -8.50 -20.67 -19.48
CA ASN A 22 -9.01 -21.26 -18.24
C ASN A 22 -8.04 -20.98 -17.07
N PRO A 23 -8.53 -20.52 -15.90
CA PRO A 23 -7.67 -20.29 -14.73
C PRO A 23 -6.81 -21.49 -14.31
N LEU A 24 -7.35 -22.71 -14.42
CA LEU A 24 -6.61 -23.93 -14.06
C LEU A 24 -5.47 -24.24 -15.04
N GLU A 25 -5.68 -23.99 -16.33
CA GLU A 25 -4.65 -24.17 -17.36
C GLU A 25 -3.52 -23.14 -17.19
N LEU A 26 -3.84 -21.90 -16.78
CA LEU A 26 -2.83 -20.87 -16.50
C LEU A 26 -2.03 -21.19 -15.24
N ALA A 27 -2.68 -21.67 -14.18
CA ALA A 27 -2.00 -22.14 -12.97
C ALA A 27 -1.02 -23.29 -13.28
N GLY A 28 -1.46 -24.30 -14.06
CA GLY A 28 -0.58 -25.37 -14.54
C GLY A 28 0.56 -24.86 -15.42
N TRP A 29 0.29 -23.92 -16.33
CA TRP A 29 1.33 -23.32 -17.19
C TRP A 29 2.41 -22.58 -16.39
N TRP A 30 2.05 -21.92 -15.27
CA TRP A 30 3.00 -21.29 -14.35
C TRP A 30 3.78 -22.31 -13.53
N ASP A 31 3.15 -23.41 -13.10
CA ASP A 31 3.85 -24.43 -12.33
C ASP A 31 4.96 -25.12 -13.13
N GLU A 32 4.71 -25.36 -14.43
CA GLU A 32 5.68 -25.89 -15.40
C GLU A 32 6.90 -24.97 -15.68
N LYS A 33 6.93 -23.71 -15.21
CA LYS A 33 8.06 -22.80 -15.47
C LYS A 33 9.14 -22.87 -14.40
N LEU A 34 10.39 -23.04 -14.84
CA LEU A 34 11.57 -22.86 -14.01
C LEU A 34 11.65 -21.42 -13.46
N ASP A 35 11.31 -20.43 -14.29
CA ASP A 35 11.26 -19.02 -13.89
C ASP A 35 9.80 -18.55 -13.85
N PHE A 36 9.22 -18.58 -12.65
CA PHE A 36 7.90 -18.03 -12.39
C PHE A 36 7.86 -16.51 -12.57
N HIS A 37 8.95 -15.79 -12.26
CA HIS A 37 8.99 -14.32 -12.31
C HIS A 37 8.79 -13.83 -13.75
N ALA A 38 9.63 -14.31 -14.67
CA ALA A 38 9.54 -13.96 -16.08
C ALA A 38 8.19 -14.38 -16.69
N ALA A 39 7.67 -15.56 -16.33
CA ALA A 39 6.38 -16.04 -16.80
C ALA A 39 5.18 -15.25 -16.26
N PHE A 40 5.26 -14.78 -15.02
CA PHE A 40 4.28 -13.90 -14.39
C PHE A 40 4.25 -12.53 -15.07
N LEU A 41 5.41 -11.86 -15.21
CA LEU A 41 5.51 -10.57 -15.89
C LEU A 41 5.04 -10.64 -17.35
N GLN A 42 5.45 -11.68 -18.09
CA GLN A 42 5.02 -11.89 -19.48
C GLN A 42 3.50 -12.09 -19.61
N HIS A 43 2.84 -12.69 -18.61
CA HIS A 43 1.38 -12.79 -18.58
C HIS A 43 0.75 -11.44 -18.26
N LEU A 44 1.20 -10.77 -17.19
CA LEU A 44 0.68 -9.47 -16.77
C LEU A 44 0.72 -8.45 -17.90
N ALA A 45 1.84 -8.33 -18.61
CA ALA A 45 1.99 -7.42 -19.73
C ALA A 45 0.94 -7.63 -20.83
N LYS A 46 0.47 -8.88 -21.04
CA LYS A 46 -0.54 -9.21 -22.08
C LYS A 46 -1.94 -8.80 -21.64
N VAL A 47 -2.26 -9.01 -20.36
CA VAL A 47 -3.64 -8.89 -19.87
C VAL A 47 -3.93 -7.56 -19.20
N VAL A 48 -3.01 -7.01 -18.40
CA VAL A 48 -3.24 -5.82 -17.56
C VAL A 48 -3.64 -4.58 -18.40
N PRO A 49 -2.98 -4.22 -19.52
CA PRO A 49 -3.39 -3.09 -20.36
C PRO A 49 -4.75 -3.29 -21.07
N SER A 50 -5.22 -4.53 -21.21
CA SER A 50 -6.54 -4.82 -21.80
C SER A 50 -7.68 -4.79 -20.78
N ILE A 51 -7.38 -5.13 -19.52
CA ILE A 51 -8.32 -5.01 -18.40
C ILE A 51 -8.53 -3.54 -18.06
N TYR A 52 -7.46 -2.82 -17.74
CA TYR A 52 -7.51 -1.41 -17.30
C TYR A 52 -7.30 -0.45 -18.49
N CYS A 53 -8.13 -0.59 -19.52
CA CYS A 53 -8.01 0.17 -20.76
C CYS A 53 -8.79 1.50 -20.79
N ASP A 54 -9.61 1.79 -19.76
CA ASP A 54 -10.34 3.05 -19.64
C ASP A 54 -10.32 3.67 -18.24
N GLU A 55 -9.39 4.61 -18.03
CA GLU A 55 -9.25 5.34 -16.76
C GLU A 55 -10.16 6.56 -16.63
N MET A 56 -10.91 6.92 -17.69
CA MET A 56 -11.83 8.06 -17.64
C MET A 56 -13.06 7.73 -16.80
N ASP A 57 -13.65 6.55 -17.01
CA ASP A 57 -14.85 6.10 -16.30
C ASP A 57 -14.56 5.74 -14.82
N PRO A 58 -15.60 5.64 -13.97
CA PRO A 58 -15.47 5.06 -12.63
C PRO A 58 -15.08 3.56 -12.71
N PRO A 59 -14.37 3.02 -11.70
CA PRO A 59 -14.01 1.60 -11.67
C PRO A 59 -15.23 0.70 -11.86
N SER A 60 -15.22 -0.08 -12.93
CA SER A 60 -16.34 -0.93 -13.31
C SER A 60 -16.23 -2.30 -12.64
N GLN A 61 -17.37 -2.88 -12.26
CA GLN A 61 -17.44 -4.26 -11.77
C GLN A 61 -16.82 -5.25 -12.77
N LYS A 62 -16.88 -4.93 -14.06
CA LYS A 62 -16.31 -5.72 -15.16
C LYS A 62 -14.77 -5.77 -15.14
N GLU A 63 -14.07 -4.67 -14.84
CA GLU A 63 -12.61 -4.68 -14.65
C GLU A 63 -12.21 -5.59 -13.49
N GLU A 64 -12.95 -5.50 -12.39
CA GLU A 64 -12.73 -6.30 -11.18
C GLU A 64 -12.96 -7.81 -11.44
N GLU A 65 -14.07 -8.17 -12.10
CA GLU A 65 -14.34 -9.54 -12.55
C GLU A 65 -13.27 -10.08 -13.52
N MET A 66 -12.78 -9.24 -14.43
CA MET A 66 -11.69 -9.61 -15.36
C MET A 66 -10.36 -9.82 -14.63
N ALA A 67 -9.97 -8.91 -13.73
CA ALA A 67 -8.75 -9.05 -12.94
C ALA A 67 -8.78 -10.29 -12.04
N GLN A 68 -9.92 -10.54 -11.38
CA GLN A 68 -10.11 -11.75 -10.57
C GLN A 68 -10.01 -13.00 -11.45
N ARG A 69 -10.72 -13.07 -12.58
CA ARG A 69 -10.75 -14.25 -13.45
C ARG A 69 -9.42 -14.52 -14.18
N MET A 70 -8.74 -13.49 -14.67
CA MET A 70 -7.59 -13.63 -15.59
C MET A 70 -6.23 -13.62 -14.88
N ILE A 71 -6.18 -13.23 -13.60
CA ILE A 71 -4.92 -13.12 -12.86
C ILE A 71 -5.04 -13.68 -11.44
N LEU A 72 -5.95 -13.16 -10.61
CA LEU A 72 -5.95 -13.47 -9.17
C LEU A 72 -6.40 -14.89 -8.85
N TYR A 73 -7.48 -15.36 -9.46
CA TYR A 73 -7.96 -16.74 -9.29
C TYR A 73 -6.97 -17.78 -9.86
N PRO A 74 -6.32 -17.56 -11.02
CA PRO A 74 -5.15 -18.36 -11.43
C PRO A 74 -4.00 -18.38 -10.41
N LEU A 75 -3.67 -17.24 -9.78
CA LEU A 75 -2.64 -17.18 -8.73
C LEU A 75 -3.06 -17.96 -7.49
N GLU A 76 -4.33 -17.87 -7.10
CA GLU A 76 -4.91 -18.64 -5.99
C GLU A 76 -4.85 -20.15 -6.27
N TRP A 77 -5.21 -20.61 -7.46
CA TRP A 77 -5.05 -22.02 -7.85
C TRP A 77 -3.58 -22.47 -7.81
N HIS A 78 -2.64 -21.65 -8.29
CA HIS A 78 -1.22 -22.00 -8.23
C HIS A 78 -0.67 -22.01 -6.78
N LEU A 79 -1.16 -21.11 -5.93
CA LEU A 79 -0.79 -21.00 -4.52
C LEU A 79 -1.33 -22.17 -3.67
N PHE A 80 -2.60 -22.54 -3.88
CA PHE A 80 -3.28 -23.52 -3.04
C PHE A 80 -3.14 -24.98 -3.51
N GLY A 81 -2.89 -25.22 -4.81
CA GLY A 81 -2.83 -26.57 -5.39
C GLY A 81 -4.18 -27.31 -5.46
N GLU A 82 -5.20 -26.81 -4.76
CA GLU A 82 -6.60 -27.26 -4.79
C GLU A 82 -7.55 -26.11 -5.13
N ASN A 83 -8.87 -26.37 -5.10
CA ASN A 83 -9.88 -25.34 -5.32
C ASN A 83 -9.74 -24.19 -4.29
N PRO A 84 -9.56 -22.93 -4.72
CA PRO A 84 -9.36 -21.80 -3.82
C PRO A 84 -10.48 -21.58 -2.81
N ASP A 85 -11.75 -21.69 -3.22
CA ASP A 85 -12.87 -21.48 -2.30
C ASP A 85 -12.86 -22.54 -1.18
N THR A 86 -12.61 -23.80 -1.53
CA THR A 86 -12.46 -24.91 -0.57
C THR A 86 -11.27 -24.70 0.37
N CYS A 87 -10.13 -24.22 -0.14
CA CYS A 87 -8.94 -23.95 0.68
C CYS A 87 -9.19 -22.78 1.65
N LEU A 88 -9.75 -21.68 1.14
CA LEU A 88 -10.07 -20.49 1.92
C LEU A 88 -11.13 -20.75 3.00
N GLU A 89 -12.10 -21.64 2.77
CA GLU A 89 -13.04 -22.09 3.80
C GLU A 89 -12.34 -22.85 4.93
N LYS A 90 -11.39 -23.75 4.61
CA LYS A 90 -10.56 -24.41 5.63
C LYS A 90 -9.79 -23.38 6.45
N LEU A 91 -9.05 -22.47 5.81
CA LEU A 91 -8.23 -21.48 6.52
C LEU A 91 -9.05 -20.59 7.47
N ARG A 92 -10.26 -20.20 7.07
CA ARG A 92 -11.18 -19.43 7.93
C ARG A 92 -11.67 -20.17 9.17
N GLN A 93 -11.67 -21.50 9.16
CA GLN A 93 -12.11 -22.32 10.30
C GLN A 93 -10.99 -22.60 11.31
N ILE A 94 -9.72 -22.43 10.93
CA ILE A 94 -8.57 -22.84 11.75
C ILE A 94 -7.90 -21.65 12.47
N GLY A 95 -8.30 -20.40 12.19
CA GLY A 95 -7.64 -19.22 12.75
C GLY A 95 -8.54 -18.05 13.15
N THR A 96 -8.78 -17.89 14.45
CA THR A 96 -8.95 -16.57 15.08
C THR A 96 -7.60 -16.12 15.63
N SER A 97 -7.06 -15.00 15.13
CA SER A 97 -5.86 -14.42 15.74
C SER A 97 -6.20 -13.89 17.14
N GLN A 98 -5.28 -14.07 18.09
CA GLN A 98 -5.41 -13.45 19.42
C GLN A 98 -5.31 -11.91 19.34
N LEU A 99 -4.71 -11.38 18.27
CA LEU A 99 -4.64 -9.95 17.95
C LEU A 99 -5.76 -9.56 17.00
N CYS A 100 -6.53 -8.53 17.37
CA CYS A 100 -7.62 -8.03 16.54
C CYS A 100 -7.13 -7.35 15.27
N GLY A 101 -6.08 -6.52 15.35
CA GLY A 101 -5.47 -5.84 14.20
C GLY A 101 -6.39 -4.90 13.41
N LYS A 102 -7.66 -4.68 13.82
CA LYS A 102 -8.64 -3.93 13.02
C LYS A 102 -8.19 -2.47 12.83
N ILE A 103 -7.78 -2.14 11.61
CA ILE A 103 -7.42 -0.78 11.18
C ILE A 103 -8.65 0.13 11.24
N PHE A 104 -8.49 1.31 11.85
CA PHE A 104 -9.54 2.32 11.97
C PHE A 104 -9.59 3.23 10.75
N LYS A 105 -10.81 3.50 10.29
CA LYS A 105 -11.08 4.52 9.27
C LYS A 105 -11.39 5.86 9.94
N GLY A 106 -11.13 6.96 9.23
CA GLY A 106 -11.57 8.28 9.67
C GLY A 106 -13.08 8.33 9.93
N GLY A 107 -13.46 8.88 11.08
CA GLY A 107 -14.84 8.91 11.56
C GLY A 107 -15.28 7.70 12.40
N GLU A 108 -14.53 6.60 12.46
CA GLU A 108 -14.88 5.47 13.33
C GLU A 108 -14.72 5.82 14.82
N THR A 109 -15.59 5.28 15.68
CA THR A 109 -15.48 5.46 17.14
C THR A 109 -14.53 4.44 17.74
N THR A 110 -13.55 4.93 18.52
CA THR A 110 -12.59 4.13 19.28
C THR A 110 -12.73 4.36 20.78
N TYR A 111 -12.29 3.38 21.57
CA TYR A 111 -12.52 3.32 23.01
C TYR A 111 -11.20 3.13 23.78
N SER A 112 -10.85 4.06 24.65
CA SER A 112 -9.65 3.98 25.51
C SER A 112 -10.03 3.83 26.97
N CYS A 113 -9.61 2.75 27.63
CA CYS A 113 -9.89 2.49 29.05
C CYS A 113 -8.89 3.23 29.96
N ARG A 114 -9.34 4.22 30.73
CA ARG A 114 -8.46 5.02 31.61
C ARG A 114 -7.89 4.25 32.79
N ASP A 115 -8.56 3.17 33.19
CA ASP A 115 -8.14 2.35 34.34
C ASP A 115 -7.13 1.26 33.93
N CYS A 116 -7.24 0.71 32.71
CA CYS A 116 -6.43 -0.42 32.22
C CYS A 116 -5.32 -0.04 31.22
N ALA A 117 -5.50 0.99 30.40
CA ALA A 117 -4.52 1.34 29.37
C ALA A 117 -3.15 1.66 30.00
N ILE A 118 -2.07 1.26 29.32
CA ILE A 118 -0.71 1.61 29.71
C ILE A 118 -0.46 3.10 29.46
N ASP A 119 -0.87 3.61 28.31
CA ASP A 119 -0.75 5.02 27.92
C ASP A 119 -2.02 5.54 27.16
N PRO A 120 -2.11 6.85 26.83
CA PRO A 120 -3.29 7.43 26.17
C PRO A 120 -3.55 7.01 24.71
N THR A 121 -2.61 6.30 24.06
CA THR A 121 -2.74 5.84 22.67
C THR A 121 -3.46 4.51 22.57
N CYS A 122 -3.57 3.72 23.65
CA CYS A 122 -4.24 2.42 23.64
C CYS A 122 -5.75 2.56 23.32
N VAL A 123 -6.21 1.83 22.30
CA VAL A 123 -7.54 1.97 21.68
C VAL A 123 -8.13 0.61 21.28
N LEU A 124 -9.42 0.47 21.55
CA LEU A 124 -10.23 -0.68 21.12
C LEU A 124 -11.23 -0.27 20.05
N CYS A 125 -11.49 -1.18 19.11
CA CYS A 125 -12.66 -1.10 18.24
C CYS A 125 -13.94 -1.37 19.04
N MET A 126 -15.08 -0.90 18.53
CA MET A 126 -16.39 -1.07 19.19
C MET A 126 -16.67 -2.53 19.58
N ASP A 127 -16.36 -3.49 18.70
CA ASP A 127 -16.64 -4.90 18.93
C ASP A 127 -15.75 -5.51 20.02
N CYS A 128 -14.44 -5.21 20.01
CA CYS A 128 -13.54 -5.65 21.08
C CYS A 128 -13.90 -5.00 22.43
N PHE A 129 -14.21 -3.70 22.42
CA PHE A 129 -14.63 -3.00 23.63
C PHE A 129 -15.88 -3.63 24.26
N GLN A 130 -16.92 -3.87 23.46
CA GLN A 130 -18.18 -4.50 23.93
C GLN A 130 -17.99 -5.92 24.47
N ASN A 131 -17.02 -6.67 23.95
CA ASN A 131 -16.72 -8.04 24.34
C ASN A 131 -15.52 -8.14 25.34
N SER A 132 -15.15 -7.03 26.00
CA SER A 132 -14.04 -6.96 26.95
C SER A 132 -14.48 -6.49 28.33
N ILE A 133 -13.65 -6.70 29.35
CA ILE A 133 -13.90 -6.17 30.70
C ILE A 133 -14.02 -4.63 30.73
N HIS A 134 -13.42 -3.93 29.76
CA HIS A 134 -13.28 -2.49 29.75
C HIS A 134 -14.60 -1.72 29.60
N VAL A 135 -15.66 -2.38 29.12
CA VAL A 135 -17.02 -1.81 29.09
C VAL A 135 -17.54 -1.43 30.48
N ASN A 136 -17.02 -2.08 31.53
CA ASN A 136 -17.40 -1.85 32.93
C ASN A 136 -16.46 -0.86 33.66
N HIS A 137 -15.46 -0.31 32.98
CA HIS A 137 -14.45 0.59 33.55
C HIS A 137 -14.67 2.05 33.11
N ARG A 138 -13.86 3.00 33.59
CA ARG A 138 -13.90 4.38 33.11
C ARG A 138 -13.18 4.46 31.76
N TYR A 139 -13.93 4.59 30.68
CA TYR A 139 -13.38 4.77 29.34
C TYR A 139 -13.57 6.20 28.82
N LYS A 140 -12.93 6.51 27.69
CA LYS A 140 -13.21 7.68 26.87
C LYS A 140 -13.45 7.22 25.43
N MET A 141 -14.48 7.76 24.79
CA MET A 141 -14.71 7.59 23.36
C MET A 141 -13.96 8.67 22.58
N HIS A 142 -13.39 8.27 21.45
CA HIS A 142 -12.71 9.15 20.52
C HIS A 142 -13.25 8.90 19.11
N THR A 143 -13.25 9.93 18.27
CA THR A 143 -13.42 9.75 16.82
C THR A 143 -12.01 9.56 16.24
N SER A 144 -11.77 8.41 15.62
CA SER A 144 -10.53 8.17 14.89
C SER A 144 -10.43 9.11 13.70
N THR A 145 -9.25 9.69 13.48
CA THR A 145 -8.94 10.42 12.24
C THR A 145 -8.54 9.44 11.12
N GLY A 146 -7.95 8.29 11.50
CA GLY A 146 -7.34 7.29 10.62
C GLY A 146 -5.95 6.89 11.14
N GLY A 147 -5.30 5.91 10.50
CA GLY A 147 -3.88 5.62 10.73
C GLY A 147 -3.51 4.84 12.01
N GLY A 148 -4.46 4.18 12.66
CA GLY A 148 -4.22 3.29 13.82
C GLY A 148 -5.07 2.03 13.77
N PHE A 149 -4.82 1.08 14.67
CA PHE A 149 -5.55 -0.20 14.75
C PHE A 149 -5.93 -0.58 16.18
N CYS A 150 -6.75 -1.62 16.32
CA CYS A 150 -7.26 -2.10 17.60
C CYS A 150 -6.23 -2.92 18.40
N ASP A 151 -5.85 -2.45 19.57
CA ASP A 151 -4.84 -3.06 20.47
C ASP A 151 -5.38 -4.26 21.28
N CYS A 152 -6.49 -4.87 20.86
CA CYS A 152 -6.99 -6.08 21.50
C CYS A 152 -6.08 -7.24 21.12
N GLY A 153 -5.59 -7.96 22.13
CA GLY A 153 -4.56 -8.99 22.01
C GLY A 153 -3.16 -8.49 22.36
N ASP A 154 -2.91 -7.18 22.36
CA ASP A 154 -1.58 -6.64 22.69
C ASP A 154 -1.41 -6.60 24.21
N THR A 155 -0.56 -7.49 24.73
CA THR A 155 -0.28 -7.61 26.17
C THR A 155 0.55 -6.45 26.73
N GLU A 156 1.15 -5.62 25.88
CA GLU A 156 1.87 -4.41 26.27
C GLU A 156 0.98 -3.15 26.29
N ALA A 157 -0.22 -3.18 25.70
CA ALA A 157 -1.16 -2.05 25.71
C ALA A 157 -2.02 -1.98 26.99
N TRP A 158 -2.23 -3.09 27.70
CA TRP A 158 -3.19 -3.17 28.81
C TRP A 158 -2.60 -3.78 30.09
N LYS A 159 -2.76 -3.07 31.21
CA LYS A 159 -2.38 -3.54 32.57
C LYS A 159 -3.16 -4.80 32.99
N THR A 160 -4.40 -4.92 32.54
CA THR A 160 -5.32 -6.03 32.82
C THR A 160 -6.32 -6.17 31.67
N GLY A 161 -6.73 -7.41 31.37
CA GLY A 161 -7.71 -7.74 30.33
C GLY A 161 -7.28 -7.43 28.88
N PRO A 162 -6.07 -7.79 28.43
CA PRO A 162 -5.59 -7.42 27.08
C PRO A 162 -6.38 -8.05 25.93
N VAL A 163 -7.13 -9.13 26.18
CA VAL A 163 -7.89 -9.89 25.18
C VAL A 163 -9.39 -9.77 25.46
N CYS A 164 -10.21 -9.69 24.41
CA CYS A 164 -11.68 -9.75 24.51
C CYS A 164 -12.17 -11.17 24.24
N THR A 165 -13.39 -11.52 24.65
CA THR A 165 -13.94 -12.90 24.57
C THR A 165 -14.09 -13.45 23.14
N LYS A 166 -13.85 -12.63 22.10
CA LYS A 166 -13.81 -13.05 20.70
C LYS A 166 -12.42 -13.42 20.18
N HIS A 167 -11.37 -13.00 20.89
CA HIS A 167 -9.97 -13.29 20.59
C HIS A 167 -9.30 -14.11 21.69
N GLU A 168 -10.04 -14.47 22.76
CA GLU A 168 -9.60 -15.48 23.72
C GLU A 168 -9.39 -16.82 22.99
N PRO A 169 -8.26 -17.51 23.22
CA PRO A 169 -8.02 -18.82 22.60
C PRO A 169 -9.05 -19.84 23.09
N GLU A 170 -9.64 -20.60 22.15
CA GLU A 170 -10.58 -21.69 22.45
C GLU A 170 -9.85 -22.89 23.08
N GLY A 171 -9.55 -22.77 24.37
CA GLY A 171 -8.83 -23.81 25.12
C GLY A 171 -7.97 -23.20 26.22
N GLY A 172 -8.56 -23.01 27.40
CA GLY A 172 -7.82 -22.53 28.57
C GLY A 172 -6.96 -23.61 29.21
N GLU A 173 -5.77 -23.86 28.67
CA GLU A 173 -4.67 -24.54 29.39
C GLU A 173 -3.29 -24.18 28.79
N ASN A 174 -2.28 -24.04 29.65
CA ASN A 174 -0.95 -23.60 29.24
C ASN A 174 -0.24 -24.66 28.39
N THR A 175 -0.07 -24.38 27.10
CA THR A 175 0.96 -25.02 26.27
C THR A 175 1.74 -23.93 25.54
N GLU A 176 2.99 -23.71 25.91
CA GLU A 176 3.91 -22.76 25.25
C GLU A 176 4.47 -23.34 23.94
N GLU A 177 3.64 -24.07 23.18
CA GLU A 177 3.94 -24.58 21.85
C GLU A 177 2.92 -24.00 20.88
N ASN A 178 3.40 -23.35 19.82
CA ASN A 178 2.63 -22.60 18.84
C ASN A 178 1.47 -23.40 18.24
N LEU A 179 0.26 -23.27 18.83
CA LEU A 179 -1.02 -23.62 18.20
C LEU A 179 -1.40 -22.57 17.13
N GLU A 180 -0.42 -22.16 16.33
CA GLU A 180 -0.68 -21.44 15.09
C GLU A 180 -1.23 -22.41 14.04
N CYS A 181 -2.18 -21.95 13.24
CA CYS A 181 -2.65 -22.65 12.06
C CYS A 181 -1.51 -22.74 11.03
N GLN A 182 -0.65 -23.75 11.16
CA GLN A 182 0.38 -24.04 10.17
C GLN A 182 -0.27 -24.45 8.86
N LEU A 183 0.06 -23.71 7.80
CA LEU A 183 -0.25 -24.11 6.44
C LEU A 183 0.44 -25.43 6.11
N ASN A 184 -0.10 -26.17 5.14
CA ASN A 184 0.62 -27.34 4.64
C ASN A 184 1.93 -26.92 3.94
N GLU A 185 2.94 -27.79 3.96
CA GLU A 185 4.26 -27.50 3.40
C GLU A 185 4.22 -27.18 1.89
N GLU A 186 3.24 -27.72 1.16
CA GLU A 186 3.07 -27.47 -0.28
C GLU A 186 2.64 -26.01 -0.55
N VAL A 187 1.66 -25.49 0.19
CA VAL A 187 1.22 -24.08 0.11
C VAL A 187 2.32 -23.15 0.62
N ILE A 188 3.07 -23.54 1.66
CA ILE A 188 4.25 -22.79 2.12
C ILE A 188 5.32 -22.71 1.02
N ALA A 189 5.59 -23.81 0.32
CA ALA A 189 6.53 -23.84 -0.79
C ALA A 189 6.06 -22.97 -1.98
N GLN A 190 4.79 -23.06 -2.37
CA GLN A 190 4.23 -22.23 -3.44
C GLN A 190 4.18 -20.74 -3.05
N ALA A 191 3.86 -20.39 -1.80
CA ALA A 191 3.93 -19.03 -1.30
C ALA A 191 5.36 -18.46 -1.41
N ARG A 192 6.38 -19.25 -1.04
CA ARG A 192 7.80 -18.88 -1.18
C ARG A 192 8.25 -18.75 -2.65
N LYS A 193 7.59 -19.42 -3.60
CA LYS A 193 7.80 -19.27 -5.07
C LYS A 193 7.11 -18.03 -5.64
N ILE A 194 5.86 -17.80 -5.25
CA ILE A 194 4.96 -16.79 -5.85
C ILE A 194 5.18 -15.40 -5.24
N PHE A 195 5.21 -15.30 -3.90
CA PHE A 195 5.22 -14.01 -3.20
C PHE A 195 6.40 -13.10 -3.58
N PRO A 196 7.65 -13.58 -3.79
CA PRO A 196 8.75 -12.71 -4.21
C PRO A 196 8.45 -11.96 -5.51
N SER A 197 7.82 -12.63 -6.48
CA SER A 197 7.47 -12.03 -7.78
C SER A 197 6.30 -11.06 -7.66
N VAL A 198 5.29 -11.41 -6.87
CA VAL A 198 4.12 -10.55 -6.61
C VAL A 198 4.54 -9.28 -5.87
N ILE A 199 5.29 -9.42 -4.76
CA ILE A 199 5.76 -8.29 -3.94
C ILE A 199 6.68 -7.40 -4.77
N LYS A 200 7.63 -7.97 -5.52
CA LYS A 200 8.51 -7.20 -6.41
C LYS A 200 7.71 -6.40 -7.44
N TYR A 201 6.74 -7.01 -8.13
CA TYR A 201 5.89 -6.30 -9.08
C TYR A 201 5.10 -5.16 -8.43
N ILE A 202 4.54 -5.37 -7.23
CA ILE A 202 3.83 -4.33 -6.47
C ILE A 202 4.79 -3.18 -6.17
N VAL A 203 5.97 -3.45 -5.59
CA VAL A 203 6.98 -2.44 -5.24
C VAL A 203 7.41 -1.66 -6.48
N ASP A 204 7.90 -2.36 -7.51
CA ASP A 204 8.44 -1.76 -8.73
C ASP A 204 7.40 -0.85 -9.41
N MET A 205 6.14 -1.29 -9.52
CA MET A 205 5.09 -0.46 -10.11
C MET A 205 4.61 0.68 -9.21
N THR A 206 4.63 0.51 -7.88
CA THR A 206 4.26 1.57 -6.93
C THR A 206 5.29 2.69 -6.91
N VAL A 207 6.59 2.40 -7.10
CA VAL A 207 7.68 3.39 -7.14
C VAL A 207 8.11 3.77 -8.57
N TRP A 208 7.31 3.43 -9.58
CA TRP A 208 7.65 3.64 -11.00
C TRP A 208 7.60 5.12 -11.39
N GLU A 209 8.76 5.72 -11.68
CA GLU A 209 8.90 7.13 -12.06
C GLU A 209 8.69 7.41 -13.56
N GLU A 210 8.95 6.45 -14.44
CA GLU A 210 8.95 6.71 -15.89
C GLU A 210 7.52 6.88 -16.42
N GLU A 211 7.24 8.05 -17.01
CA GLU A 211 5.91 8.45 -17.46
C GLU A 211 5.46 7.73 -18.75
N LYS A 212 6.42 7.39 -19.63
CA LYS A 212 6.13 6.99 -21.02
C LYS A 212 6.28 5.50 -21.28
N GLU A 213 7.19 4.84 -20.58
CA GLU A 213 7.63 3.49 -20.86
C GLU A 213 7.59 2.62 -19.59
N LEU A 214 7.52 1.30 -19.81
CA LEU A 214 7.58 0.28 -18.76
C LEU A 214 8.95 -0.40 -18.82
N SER A 215 9.26 -1.27 -17.84
CA SER A 215 10.43 -2.15 -17.96
C SER A 215 10.32 -3.02 -19.23
N SER A 216 11.45 -3.41 -19.79
CA SER A 216 11.52 -4.29 -20.97
C SER A 216 10.77 -5.61 -20.79
N GLU A 217 10.65 -6.10 -19.56
CA GLU A 217 9.92 -7.31 -19.17
C GLU A 217 8.39 -7.14 -19.28
N LEU A 218 7.90 -5.90 -19.19
CA LEU A 218 6.49 -5.53 -19.33
C LEU A 218 6.16 -4.92 -20.71
N MET A 219 7.08 -4.97 -21.67
CA MET A 219 6.89 -4.51 -23.05
C MET A 219 6.82 -5.69 -24.02
N ILE A 220 5.66 -5.92 -24.64
CA ILE A 220 5.46 -7.04 -25.59
C ILE A 220 5.64 -6.61 -27.05
N ASN A 221 5.20 -5.41 -27.40
CA ASN A 221 5.22 -4.88 -28.76
C ASN A 221 6.10 -3.64 -28.84
N THR A 222 6.91 -3.55 -29.90
CA THR A 222 7.70 -2.36 -30.25
C THR A 222 6.86 -1.21 -30.81
N GLU A 223 5.70 -1.50 -31.40
CA GLU A 223 4.74 -0.49 -31.85
C GLU A 223 3.59 -0.39 -30.83
N LYS A 224 3.68 0.59 -29.93
CA LYS A 224 2.59 0.94 -29.01
C LYS A 224 1.66 1.98 -29.65
N PRO A 225 0.33 1.88 -29.47
CA PRO A 225 -0.57 2.96 -29.85
C PRO A 225 -0.31 4.18 -28.95
N ASP A 226 -0.15 5.37 -29.52
CA ASP A 226 0.00 6.63 -28.77
C ASP A 226 -1.27 6.94 -27.97
N LYS A 227 -1.34 6.38 -26.76
CA LYS A 227 -2.44 6.49 -25.81
C LYS A 227 -1.88 6.90 -24.47
N HIS A 228 -2.15 8.15 -24.13
CA HIS A 228 -1.74 8.78 -22.89
C HIS A 228 -2.96 9.30 -22.13
N TYR A 229 -2.76 9.52 -20.84
CA TYR A 229 -3.69 10.19 -19.96
C TYR A 229 -3.05 11.45 -19.38
N CYS A 230 -3.79 12.56 -19.40
CA CYS A 230 -3.50 13.70 -18.53
C CYS A 230 -4.06 13.36 -17.14
N VAL A 231 -3.20 13.30 -16.14
CA VAL A 231 -3.54 12.83 -14.78
C VAL A 231 -3.30 13.97 -13.80
N LEU A 232 -4.37 14.36 -13.11
CA LEU A 232 -4.37 15.36 -12.05
C LEU A 232 -4.26 14.65 -10.70
N PHE A 233 -3.32 15.08 -9.88
CA PHE A 233 -3.05 14.54 -8.54
C PHE A 233 -3.68 15.41 -7.47
N ASN A 234 -3.99 14.82 -6.32
CA ASN A 234 -4.41 15.57 -5.15
C ASN A 234 -3.23 16.37 -4.58
N ASP A 235 -3.55 17.55 -4.05
CA ASP A 235 -2.68 18.31 -3.17
C ASP A 235 -3.56 18.92 -2.05
N GLU A 236 -2.98 19.16 -0.88
CA GLU A 236 -3.72 19.69 0.28
C GLU A 236 -3.76 21.23 0.29
N HIS A 237 -3.43 21.88 -0.84
CA HIS A 237 -3.30 23.34 -0.97
C HIS A 237 -4.46 23.98 -1.75
N HIS A 238 -5.00 23.30 -2.77
CA HIS A 238 -6.06 23.84 -3.62
C HIS A 238 -7.46 23.49 -3.09
N SER A 239 -8.35 24.49 -3.04
CA SER A 239 -9.76 24.25 -2.73
C SER A 239 -10.47 23.55 -3.89
N TYR A 240 -11.58 22.85 -3.57
CA TYR A 240 -12.40 22.18 -4.57
C TYR A 240 -12.87 23.15 -5.66
N ASP A 241 -13.25 24.39 -5.29
CA ASP A 241 -13.68 25.42 -6.23
C ASP A 241 -12.56 25.80 -7.23
N HIS A 242 -11.29 25.84 -6.80
CA HIS A 242 -10.15 26.12 -7.68
C HIS A 242 -9.88 24.96 -8.65
N VAL A 243 -10.00 23.71 -8.19
CA VAL A 243 -9.86 22.52 -9.04
C VAL A 243 -10.99 22.46 -10.07
N ILE A 244 -12.23 22.59 -9.63
CA ILE A 244 -13.43 22.65 -10.49
C ILE A 244 -13.28 23.72 -11.57
N TYR A 245 -12.95 24.95 -11.18
CA TYR A 245 -12.74 26.06 -12.12
C TYR A 245 -11.67 25.73 -13.18
N SER A 246 -10.54 25.18 -12.77
CA SER A 246 -9.42 24.84 -13.67
C SER A 246 -9.79 23.74 -14.66
N LEU A 247 -10.56 22.74 -14.22
CA LEU A 247 -11.08 21.66 -15.06
C LEU A 247 -12.10 22.17 -16.08
N GLN A 248 -13.11 22.94 -15.65
CA GLN A 248 -14.13 23.49 -16.55
C GLN A 248 -13.51 24.38 -17.64
N ARG A 249 -12.51 25.19 -17.29
CA ARG A 249 -11.82 26.08 -18.24
C ARG A 249 -10.99 25.32 -19.28
N THR A 250 -10.32 24.25 -18.88
CA THR A 250 -9.39 23.53 -19.78
C THR A 250 -10.08 22.42 -20.58
N LEU A 251 -11.01 21.69 -19.96
CA LEU A 251 -11.65 20.51 -20.57
C LEU A 251 -12.98 20.85 -21.25
N GLY A 252 -13.60 21.99 -20.91
CA GLY A 252 -14.94 22.35 -21.36
C GLY A 252 -16.06 21.53 -20.73
N CYS A 253 -15.77 20.80 -19.65
CA CYS A 253 -16.73 19.99 -18.91
C CYS A 253 -17.73 20.85 -18.12
N ASP A 254 -18.89 20.27 -17.79
CA ASP A 254 -19.89 20.92 -16.94
C ASP A 254 -19.51 20.87 -15.44
N LEU A 255 -20.31 21.51 -14.60
CA LEU A 255 -20.05 21.61 -13.17
C LEU A 255 -20.14 20.24 -12.48
N ALA A 256 -21.06 19.38 -12.90
CA ALA A 256 -21.26 18.07 -12.28
C ALA A 256 -20.11 17.12 -12.64
N GLU A 257 -19.66 17.11 -13.89
CA GLU A 257 -18.49 16.35 -14.33
C GLU A 257 -17.21 16.82 -13.61
N ALA A 258 -16.98 18.13 -13.51
CA ALA A 258 -15.85 18.69 -12.77
C ALA A 258 -15.88 18.36 -11.27
N GLN A 259 -17.07 18.35 -10.64
CA GLN A 259 -17.27 17.92 -9.26
C GLN A 259 -16.97 16.43 -9.07
N ILE A 260 -17.36 15.57 -10.02
CA ILE A 260 -17.05 14.13 -10.00
C ILE A 260 -15.54 13.91 -10.06
N TYR A 261 -14.82 14.58 -10.98
CA TYR A 261 -13.36 14.48 -11.04
C TYR A 261 -12.71 14.97 -9.75
N THR A 262 -13.07 16.14 -9.25
CA THR A 262 -12.51 16.72 -8.00
C THR A 262 -12.72 15.78 -6.81
N THR A 263 -13.92 15.20 -6.67
CA THR A 263 -14.23 14.23 -5.60
C THR A 263 -13.44 12.93 -5.74
N ALA A 264 -13.20 12.45 -6.97
CA ALA A 264 -12.36 11.28 -7.21
C ALA A 264 -10.88 11.55 -6.88
N ILE A 265 -10.38 12.74 -7.22
CA ILE A 265 -8.99 13.16 -6.95
C ILE A 265 -8.71 13.19 -5.45
N ASP A 266 -9.53 13.86 -4.64
CA ASP A 266 -9.38 13.84 -3.16
C ASP A 266 -9.42 12.42 -2.60
N LYS A 267 -10.40 11.62 -3.03
CA LYS A 267 -10.65 10.30 -2.44
C LYS A 267 -9.57 9.28 -2.78
N GLU A 268 -9.08 9.27 -4.02
CA GLU A 268 -8.14 8.27 -4.54
C GLU A 268 -6.69 8.77 -4.55
N GLY A 269 -6.49 10.09 -4.50
CA GLY A 269 -5.19 10.77 -4.58
C GLY A 269 -4.79 11.20 -5.99
N ARG A 270 -5.50 10.73 -7.04
CA ARG A 270 -5.31 11.12 -8.46
C ARG A 270 -6.49 10.67 -9.33
N LYS A 271 -6.69 11.30 -10.49
CA LYS A 271 -7.63 10.86 -11.53
C LYS A 271 -7.15 11.24 -12.93
N ALA A 272 -7.42 10.39 -13.91
CA ALA A 272 -7.28 10.74 -15.33
C ALA A 272 -8.41 11.71 -15.74
N VAL A 273 -8.03 12.87 -16.28
CA VAL A 273 -8.96 13.95 -16.66
C VAL A 273 -8.98 14.22 -18.17
N LYS A 274 -8.04 13.64 -18.93
CA LYS A 274 -8.06 13.61 -20.40
C LYS A 274 -7.41 12.31 -20.90
N LYS A 275 -7.94 11.77 -22.00
CA LYS A 275 -7.40 10.64 -22.77
C LYS A 275 -7.10 11.10 -24.19
N GLY A 276 -5.96 10.72 -24.75
CA GLY A 276 -5.57 11.13 -26.12
C GLY A 276 -4.16 10.70 -26.50
N SER A 277 -3.59 11.34 -27.53
CA SER A 277 -2.16 11.27 -27.82
C SER A 277 -1.34 12.00 -26.75
N TYR A 278 -0.02 11.76 -26.72
CA TYR A 278 0.91 12.51 -25.86
C TYR A 278 0.74 14.02 -26.01
N VAL A 279 0.65 14.50 -27.26
CA VAL A 279 0.51 15.95 -27.58
C VAL A 279 -0.77 16.53 -26.95
N VAL A 280 -1.92 15.89 -27.16
CA VAL A 280 -3.21 16.36 -26.62
C VAL A 280 -3.23 16.34 -25.08
N CYS A 281 -2.61 15.34 -24.46
CA CYS A 281 -2.54 15.27 -23.00
C CYS A 281 -1.55 16.29 -22.41
N GLN A 282 -0.47 16.59 -23.14
CA GLN A 282 0.51 17.61 -22.76
C GLN A 282 -0.04 19.03 -22.93
N GLU A 283 -0.81 19.31 -23.98
CA GLU A 283 -1.56 20.57 -24.13
C GLU A 283 -2.55 20.77 -22.98
N ALA A 284 -3.32 19.75 -22.61
CA ALA A 284 -4.22 19.80 -21.46
C ALA A 284 -3.48 20.04 -20.13
N LYS A 285 -2.31 19.42 -19.93
CA LYS A 285 -1.45 19.61 -18.75
C LYS A 285 -0.99 21.07 -18.62
N GLU A 286 -0.49 21.66 -19.69
CA GLU A 286 -0.01 23.06 -19.65
C GLU A 286 -1.16 24.06 -19.45
N GLU A 287 -2.32 23.85 -20.07
CA GLU A 287 -3.48 24.73 -19.83
C GLU A 287 -4.06 24.56 -18.40
N ILE A 288 -4.09 23.36 -17.80
CA ILE A 288 -4.49 23.21 -16.37
C ILE A 288 -3.52 23.98 -15.46
N LYS A 289 -2.20 23.83 -15.67
CA LYS A 289 -1.16 24.53 -14.88
C LYS A 289 -1.28 26.05 -15.01
N LYS A 290 -1.51 26.54 -16.23
CA LYS A 290 -1.70 27.97 -16.53
C LYS A 290 -2.96 28.54 -15.88
N HIS A 291 -4.08 27.83 -15.89
CA HIS A 291 -5.32 28.29 -15.25
C HIS A 291 -5.24 28.29 -13.72
N SER A 292 -4.66 27.25 -13.10
CA SER A 292 -4.50 27.17 -11.64
C SER A 292 -3.55 28.24 -11.10
N ASN A 293 -2.39 28.43 -11.73
CA ASN A 293 -1.40 29.42 -11.32
C ASN A 293 -1.87 30.90 -11.44
N ASN A 294 -2.97 31.15 -12.16
CA ASN A 294 -3.60 32.48 -12.22
C ASN A 294 -4.60 32.75 -11.07
N VAL A 295 -4.98 31.72 -10.31
CA VAL A 295 -6.04 31.76 -9.29
C VAL A 295 -5.52 31.43 -7.88
N SER A 296 -4.44 30.67 -7.76
CA SER A 296 -3.81 30.25 -6.49
C SER A 296 -2.32 30.62 -6.43
N GLN A 297 -1.63 30.20 -5.36
CA GLN A 297 -0.20 30.47 -5.15
C GLN A 297 0.75 29.52 -5.93
N GLY A 298 0.23 28.65 -6.78
CA GLY A 298 1.04 27.76 -7.62
C GLY A 298 0.21 26.99 -8.66
N PRO A 299 0.85 26.21 -9.55
CA PRO A 299 0.15 25.33 -10.47
C PRO A 299 -0.30 24.03 -9.77
N LEU A 300 -1.43 23.46 -10.21
CA LEU A 300 -1.86 22.11 -9.85
C LEU A 300 -0.84 21.04 -10.28
N ASN A 301 -0.76 19.94 -9.53
CA ASN A 301 0.11 18.81 -9.86
C ASN A 301 -0.48 17.94 -10.98
N VAL A 302 0.10 18.02 -12.18
CA VAL A 302 -0.39 17.33 -13.39
C VAL A 302 0.75 16.65 -14.14
N MET A 303 0.57 15.37 -14.46
CA MET A 303 1.49 14.52 -15.25
C MET A 303 0.81 13.98 -16.51
N VAL A 304 1.59 13.47 -17.47
CA VAL A 304 1.08 12.79 -18.67
C VAL A 304 1.64 11.37 -18.67
N LEU A 305 0.78 10.39 -18.39
CA LEU A 305 1.20 9.00 -18.22
C LEU A 305 0.73 8.15 -19.42
N HIS A 306 1.58 7.25 -19.91
CA HIS A 306 1.20 6.27 -20.92
C HIS A 306 0.13 5.33 -20.37
N ALA A 307 -0.82 4.90 -21.21
CA ALA A 307 -1.97 4.09 -20.79
C ALA A 307 -1.55 2.79 -20.07
N ASP A 308 -0.58 2.06 -20.62
CA ASP A 308 -0.03 0.86 -19.98
C ASP A 308 0.57 1.13 -18.58
N VAL A 309 1.25 2.27 -18.38
CA VAL A 309 1.85 2.63 -17.08
C VAL A 309 0.74 2.82 -16.05
N MET A 310 -0.31 3.58 -16.40
CA MET A 310 -1.50 3.74 -15.56
C MET A 310 -2.19 2.39 -15.25
N ALA A 311 -2.38 1.53 -16.26
CA ALA A 311 -2.97 0.21 -16.11
C ALA A 311 -2.18 -0.68 -15.13
N HIS A 312 -0.85 -0.73 -15.28
CA HIS A 312 0.03 -1.52 -14.42
C HIS A 312 0.10 -0.97 -12.99
N GLN A 313 0.10 0.35 -12.80
CA GLN A 313 0.03 0.98 -11.47
C GLN A 313 -1.32 0.72 -10.77
N LYS A 314 -2.44 0.80 -11.49
CA LYS A 314 -3.77 0.47 -10.96
C LYS A 314 -3.88 -1.00 -10.57
N PHE A 315 -3.35 -1.90 -11.41
CA PHE A 315 -3.31 -3.32 -11.08
C PHE A 315 -2.41 -3.61 -9.86
N ALA A 316 -1.28 -2.93 -9.70
CA ALA A 316 -0.39 -3.10 -8.55
C ALA A 316 -1.11 -2.82 -7.22
N LEU A 317 -1.94 -1.77 -7.15
CA LEU A 317 -2.77 -1.52 -5.96
C LEU A 317 -3.82 -2.60 -5.74
N ARG A 318 -4.49 -3.07 -6.80
CA ARG A 318 -5.48 -4.16 -6.69
C ARG A 318 -4.84 -5.47 -6.26
N LEU A 319 -3.61 -5.76 -6.69
CA LEU A 319 -2.82 -6.91 -6.30
C LEU A 319 -2.32 -6.79 -4.85
N GLY A 320 -1.96 -5.58 -4.40
CA GLY A 320 -1.71 -5.29 -2.99
C GLY A 320 -2.93 -5.55 -2.09
N SER A 321 -4.13 -5.13 -2.52
CA SER A 321 -5.39 -5.46 -1.82
C SER A 321 -5.67 -6.97 -1.76
N TRP A 322 -5.34 -7.71 -2.82
CA TRP A 322 -5.44 -9.18 -2.83
C TRP A 322 -4.46 -9.82 -1.85
N LEU A 323 -3.20 -9.37 -1.87
CA LEU A 323 -2.15 -9.87 -1.00
C LEU A 323 -2.50 -9.60 0.47
N ASN A 324 -2.98 -8.40 0.81
CA ASN A 324 -3.49 -8.05 2.14
C ASN A 324 -4.60 -9.01 2.61
N LYS A 325 -5.54 -9.35 1.72
CA LYS A 325 -6.58 -10.36 2.01
C LYS A 325 -5.98 -11.74 2.30
N LEU A 326 -4.91 -12.16 1.61
CA LEU A 326 -4.21 -13.41 1.93
C LEU A 326 -3.54 -13.37 3.31
N MET A 327 -2.92 -12.26 3.69
CA MET A 327 -2.25 -12.08 5.00
C MET A 327 -3.20 -12.26 6.19
N SER A 328 -4.49 -11.96 5.99
CA SER A 328 -5.52 -12.16 7.03
C SER A 328 -5.84 -13.63 7.35
N TYR A 329 -5.43 -14.60 6.52
CA TYR A 329 -5.81 -16.01 6.68
C TYR A 329 -4.80 -16.87 7.48
N SER A 330 -3.52 -16.49 7.57
CA SER A 330 -2.50 -17.30 8.27
C SER A 330 -1.28 -16.46 8.67
N SER A 331 -0.63 -16.84 9.79
CA SER A 331 0.69 -16.33 10.18
C SER A 331 1.78 -16.69 9.19
N ASP A 332 1.82 -17.92 8.66
CA ASP A 332 2.83 -18.34 7.69
C ASP A 332 2.91 -17.40 6.48
N PHE A 333 1.77 -16.95 5.95
CA PHE A 333 1.75 -15.99 4.85
C PHE A 333 2.37 -14.64 5.25
N ARG A 334 2.09 -14.14 6.46
CA ARG A 334 2.70 -12.91 6.99
C ARG A 334 4.19 -13.08 7.21
N GLN A 335 4.61 -14.18 7.83
CA GLN A 335 6.03 -14.50 8.04
C GLN A 335 6.81 -14.57 6.73
N ILE A 336 6.26 -15.23 5.70
CA ILE A 336 6.88 -15.31 4.38
C ILE A 336 6.96 -13.92 3.74
N PHE A 337 5.88 -13.13 3.80
CA PHE A 337 5.87 -11.75 3.31
C PHE A 337 6.94 -10.89 4.00
N CYS A 338 6.99 -10.87 5.34
CA CYS A 338 7.95 -10.07 6.09
C CYS A 338 9.39 -10.50 5.80
N LYS A 339 9.68 -11.80 5.74
CA LYS A 339 11.01 -12.35 5.37
C LYS A 339 11.44 -11.91 3.96
N ILE A 340 10.53 -11.85 3.00
CA ILE A 340 10.81 -11.33 1.65
C ILE A 340 11.07 -9.82 1.68
N CYS A 341 10.21 -9.07 2.36
CA CYS A 341 10.28 -7.61 2.41
C CYS A 341 11.50 -7.06 3.15
N LEU A 342 12.02 -7.80 4.14
CA LEU A 342 13.24 -7.48 4.90
C LEU A 342 14.55 -7.96 4.23
N LYS A 343 14.47 -8.73 3.15
CA LYS A 343 15.66 -9.30 2.51
C LYS A 343 16.47 -8.21 1.80
N GLU A 344 17.69 -7.96 2.28
CA GLU A 344 18.68 -7.14 1.56
C GLU A 344 19.42 -7.96 0.49
N GLU A 345 19.64 -7.37 -0.69
CA GLU A 345 20.49 -7.96 -1.73
C GLU A 345 21.96 -7.76 -1.37
N VAL A 346 22.63 -8.84 -0.93
CA VAL A 346 24.03 -8.83 -0.49
C VAL A 346 24.94 -8.19 -1.55
N GLY A 347 25.64 -7.12 -1.16
CA GLY A 347 26.58 -6.39 -2.01
C GLY A 347 25.96 -5.37 -2.98
N SER A 348 24.63 -5.24 -3.04
CA SER A 348 23.95 -4.24 -3.89
C SER A 348 24.02 -2.81 -3.34
N GLY A 349 24.12 -2.65 -2.01
CA GLY A 349 23.95 -1.38 -1.31
C GLY A 349 22.52 -0.81 -1.34
N LYS A 350 21.55 -1.54 -1.89
CA LYS A 350 20.14 -1.13 -1.96
C LYS A 350 19.42 -1.45 -0.64
N PRO A 351 18.50 -0.60 -0.16
CA PRO A 351 17.62 -0.94 0.95
C PRO A 351 16.75 -2.16 0.63
N CYS A 352 16.28 -2.87 1.67
CA CYS A 352 15.27 -3.91 1.52
C CYS A 352 13.94 -3.33 0.99
N LEU A 353 13.05 -4.19 0.49
CA LEU A 353 11.81 -3.76 -0.18
C LEU A 353 10.90 -2.90 0.70
N ILE A 354 10.79 -3.20 2.00
CA ILE A 354 10.01 -2.37 2.90
C ILE A 354 10.64 -0.99 3.10
N SER A 355 11.97 -0.90 3.22
CA SER A 355 12.68 0.37 3.32
C SER A 355 12.61 1.21 2.04
N ILE A 356 12.57 0.57 0.85
CA ILE A 356 12.25 1.26 -0.41
C ILE A 356 10.84 1.87 -0.31
N LEU A 357 9.82 1.10 0.06
CA LEU A 357 8.44 1.59 0.18
C LEU A 357 8.32 2.73 1.20
N MET A 358 8.98 2.64 2.37
CA MET A 358 8.98 3.70 3.37
C MET A 358 9.62 4.99 2.85
N LEU A 359 10.78 4.90 2.19
CA LEU A 359 11.47 6.06 1.61
C LEU A 359 10.71 6.70 0.44
N TRP A 360 9.81 5.94 -0.19
CA TRP A 360 8.95 6.41 -1.27
C TRP A 360 7.61 7.00 -0.81
N ASP A 361 7.17 6.73 0.44
CA ASP A 361 5.85 7.10 1.00
C ASP A 361 5.40 8.52 0.66
N ALA A 362 6.24 9.55 0.91
CA ALA A 362 5.91 10.95 0.66
C ALA A 362 5.67 11.29 -0.83
N LYS A 363 6.19 10.48 -1.76
CA LYS A 363 5.96 10.63 -3.21
C LYS A 363 4.74 9.84 -3.70
N LEU A 364 4.23 8.90 -2.90
CA LEU A 364 3.07 8.10 -3.27
C LEU A 364 1.78 8.91 -3.10
N TYR A 365 0.84 8.73 -4.02
CA TYR A 365 -0.50 9.29 -3.89
C TYR A 365 -1.31 8.53 -2.81
N LYS A 366 -2.31 9.22 -2.23
CA LYS A 366 -3.20 8.76 -1.13
C LYS A 366 -3.60 7.27 -1.21
N GLY A 367 -4.09 6.82 -2.37
CA GLY A 367 -4.48 5.42 -2.59
C GLY A 367 -3.33 4.41 -2.47
N ALA A 368 -2.12 4.75 -2.93
CA ALA A 368 -0.95 3.90 -2.81
C ALA A 368 -0.40 3.86 -1.37
N ARG A 369 -0.33 5.02 -0.68
CA ARG A 369 0.04 5.08 0.75
C ARG A 369 -0.89 4.22 1.60
N LYS A 370 -2.21 4.28 1.33
CA LYS A 370 -3.20 3.45 2.01
C LYS A 370 -2.90 1.95 1.89
N ILE A 371 -2.62 1.44 0.69
CA ILE A 371 -2.29 0.01 0.50
C ILE A 371 -0.98 -0.37 1.20
N LEU A 372 0.03 0.51 1.18
CA LEU A 372 1.27 0.31 1.92
C LEU A 372 1.02 0.18 3.44
N HIS A 373 0.26 1.12 4.02
CA HIS A 373 -0.09 1.09 5.44
C HIS A 373 -0.89 -0.14 5.80
N GLU A 374 -1.92 -0.48 5.01
CA GLU A 374 -2.73 -1.68 5.23
C GLU A 374 -1.89 -2.97 5.21
N LEU A 375 -0.90 -3.07 4.31
CA LEU A 375 0.05 -4.20 4.28
C LEU A 375 0.98 -4.21 5.50
N ILE A 376 1.48 -3.07 5.98
CA ILE A 376 2.33 -3.01 7.18
C ILE A 376 1.54 -3.45 8.42
N PHE A 377 0.32 -2.94 8.58
CA PHE A 377 -0.57 -3.29 9.68
C PHE A 377 -0.95 -4.78 9.67
N SER A 378 -1.30 -5.34 8.50
CA SER A 378 -1.71 -6.74 8.39
C SER A 378 -0.57 -7.76 8.38
N THR A 379 0.70 -7.31 8.38
CA THR A 379 1.88 -8.19 8.38
C THR A 379 2.80 -7.88 9.54
N PHE A 380 3.70 -6.91 9.39
CA PHE A 380 4.74 -6.56 10.36
C PHE A 380 4.19 -6.30 11.77
N PHE A 381 3.03 -5.66 11.92
CA PHE A 381 2.51 -5.30 13.23
C PHE A 381 1.66 -6.39 13.91
N MET A 382 1.36 -7.49 13.21
CA MET A 382 0.64 -8.64 13.78
C MET A 382 1.54 -9.57 14.60
N GLU A 383 2.86 -9.47 14.47
CA GLU A 383 3.82 -10.41 15.07
C GLU A 383 5.03 -9.64 15.62
N MET A 384 5.31 -9.80 16.93
CA MET A 384 6.29 -8.97 17.63
C MET A 384 7.73 -9.09 17.09
N GLU A 385 8.11 -10.25 16.55
CA GLU A 385 9.40 -10.44 15.89
C GLU A 385 9.54 -9.51 14.67
N TYR A 386 8.54 -9.44 13.80
CA TYR A 386 8.59 -8.60 12.60
C TYR A 386 8.29 -7.13 12.91
N LYS A 387 7.47 -6.82 13.93
CA LYS A 387 7.29 -5.46 14.45
C LYS A 387 8.63 -4.86 14.89
N LYS A 388 9.46 -5.67 15.57
CA LYS A 388 10.83 -5.31 15.96
C LYS A 388 11.74 -5.06 14.75
N HIS A 389 11.77 -5.96 13.76
CA HIS A 389 12.59 -5.78 12.56
C HIS A 389 12.17 -4.56 11.73
N PHE A 390 10.85 -4.33 11.56
CA PHE A 390 10.32 -3.13 10.91
C PHE A 390 10.78 -1.86 11.62
N ALA A 391 10.69 -1.84 12.95
CA ALA A 391 11.09 -0.69 13.74
C ALA A 391 12.60 -0.37 13.64
N MET A 392 13.46 -1.38 13.50
CA MET A 392 14.89 -1.17 13.24
C MET A 392 15.10 -0.48 11.89
N GLU A 393 14.46 -0.95 10.81
CA GLU A 393 14.51 -0.29 9.49
C GLU A 393 13.87 1.12 9.51
N PHE A 394 12.80 1.32 10.28
CA PHE A 394 12.17 2.62 10.46
C PHE A 394 13.11 3.61 11.16
N VAL A 395 13.81 3.19 12.22
CA VAL A 395 14.81 4.05 12.92
C VAL A 395 16.03 4.32 12.04
N LYS A 396 16.55 3.32 11.32
CA LYS A 396 17.63 3.43 10.32
C LYS A 396 17.34 4.52 9.26
N HIS A 397 16.08 4.69 8.87
CA HIS A 397 15.66 5.68 7.88
C HIS A 397 14.94 6.92 8.45
N TYR A 398 14.69 6.98 9.77
CA TYR A 398 13.84 7.97 10.44
C TYR A 398 14.12 9.42 10.01
N LYS A 399 15.40 9.81 9.98
CA LYS A 399 15.86 11.14 9.61
C LYS A 399 15.46 11.55 8.19
N ALA A 400 15.46 10.60 7.25
CA ALA A 400 14.97 10.82 5.88
C ALA A 400 13.44 10.89 5.86
N LEU A 401 12.76 9.93 6.51
CA LEU A 401 11.29 9.88 6.56
C LEU A 401 10.67 11.17 7.14
N GLN A 402 11.24 11.70 8.23
CA GLN A 402 10.77 12.95 8.83
C GLN A 402 11.04 14.17 7.92
N ARG A 403 12.18 14.22 7.23
CA ARG A 403 12.50 15.31 6.29
C ARG A 403 11.55 15.36 5.11
N GLU A 404 11.24 14.21 4.54
CA GLU A 404 10.26 14.09 3.46
C GLU A 404 8.87 14.48 3.99
N TYR A 405 8.41 13.94 5.14
CA TYR A 405 7.12 14.32 5.74
C TYR A 405 7.00 15.81 6.11
N ILE A 406 8.08 16.47 6.58
CA ILE A 406 8.10 17.91 6.87
C ILE A 406 7.99 18.75 5.59
N SER A 407 8.34 18.19 4.43
CA SER A 407 8.30 18.84 3.12
C SER A 407 7.07 18.42 2.27
N ASP A 408 6.46 17.30 2.61
CA ASP A 408 5.17 16.77 2.10
C ASP A 408 4.02 17.72 2.45
N ASP A 409 2.92 17.63 1.70
CA ASP A 409 1.70 18.39 1.91
C ASP A 409 0.56 17.55 2.50
N HIS A 410 0.62 16.23 2.36
CA HIS A 410 -0.37 15.30 2.91
C HIS A 410 -0.40 15.32 4.45
N GLU A 411 -1.56 15.01 5.02
CA GLU A 411 -1.74 14.88 6.48
C GLU A 411 -0.89 13.73 7.05
N ARG A 412 -0.37 13.90 8.29
CA ARG A 412 0.48 12.90 8.96
C ARG A 412 -0.11 11.48 8.93
N GLN A 413 -1.42 11.34 9.10
CA GLN A 413 -2.09 10.04 9.16
C GLN A 413 -2.01 9.20 7.88
N PHE A 414 -1.66 9.81 6.74
CA PHE A 414 -1.37 9.10 5.50
C PHE A 414 0.13 8.87 5.29
N SER A 415 1.02 9.48 6.10
CA SER A 415 2.45 9.25 6.05
C SER A 415 2.87 8.09 6.93
N VAL A 416 3.85 7.31 6.45
CA VAL A 416 4.51 6.25 7.22
C VAL A 416 5.09 6.76 8.56
N THR A 417 5.38 8.06 8.67
CA THR A 417 5.82 8.67 9.95
C THR A 417 4.76 8.61 11.05
N ALA A 418 3.48 8.44 10.75
CA ALA A 418 2.45 8.21 11.78
C ALA A 418 2.63 6.86 12.49
N LEU A 419 3.29 5.89 11.86
CA LEU A 419 3.53 4.56 12.45
C LEU A 419 4.52 4.61 13.62
N SER A 420 5.21 5.75 13.85
CA SER A 420 6.09 5.94 15.01
C SER A 420 5.36 5.66 16.34
N VAL A 421 4.06 5.97 16.44
CA VAL A 421 3.27 5.69 17.63
C VAL A 421 3.23 4.18 17.93
N GLN A 422 3.16 3.35 16.90
CA GLN A 422 3.11 1.88 17.00
C GLN A 422 4.49 1.24 17.26
N ILE A 423 5.52 2.07 17.41
CA ILE A 423 6.91 1.66 17.63
C ILE A 423 7.43 2.22 18.96
N PHE A 424 7.26 3.52 19.20
CA PHE A 424 7.86 4.21 20.34
C PHE A 424 7.00 4.20 21.61
N THR A 425 5.67 3.95 21.52
CA THR A 425 4.87 3.72 22.74
C THR A 425 4.97 2.30 23.27
N VAL A 426 5.33 1.32 22.42
CA VAL A 426 5.50 -0.10 22.78
C VAL A 426 6.71 -0.24 23.72
N PRO A 427 6.51 -0.52 25.02
CA PRO A 427 7.58 -0.35 26.01
C PRO A 427 8.79 -1.26 25.84
N THR A 428 8.64 -2.51 25.38
CA THR A 428 9.79 -3.40 25.12
C THR A 428 10.60 -2.93 23.92
N LEU A 429 9.90 -2.51 22.86
CA LEU A 429 10.50 -2.09 21.60
C LEU A 429 11.23 -0.75 21.75
N ALA A 430 10.62 0.23 22.42
CA ALA A 430 11.28 1.50 22.74
C ALA A 430 12.60 1.29 23.50
N ARG A 431 12.61 0.42 24.53
CA ARG A 431 13.84 0.06 25.27
C ARG A 431 14.89 -0.58 24.36
N HIS A 432 14.50 -1.52 23.50
CA HIS A 432 15.40 -2.17 22.56
C HIS A 432 16.01 -1.18 21.55
N LEU A 433 15.24 -0.22 21.04
CA LEU A 433 15.72 0.79 20.09
C LEU A 433 16.61 1.85 20.76
N ILE A 434 16.45 2.10 22.06
CA ILE A 434 17.38 2.91 22.85
C ILE A 434 18.73 2.20 22.96
N GLU A 435 18.71 0.90 23.29
CA GLU A 435 19.91 0.08 23.51
C GLU A 435 20.70 -0.20 22.20
N GLU A 436 20.03 -0.66 21.14
CA GLU A 436 20.69 -1.12 19.92
C GLU A 436 20.76 -0.08 18.79
N GLN A 437 19.83 0.88 18.75
CA GLN A 437 19.70 1.84 17.63
C GLN A 437 19.99 3.30 18.03
N ASN A 438 20.31 3.56 19.30
CA ASN A 438 20.53 4.91 19.84
C ASN A 438 19.37 5.88 19.49
N VAL A 439 18.12 5.40 19.50
CA VAL A 439 16.97 6.10 18.89
C VAL A 439 16.75 7.51 19.44
N ILE A 440 17.04 7.76 20.73
CA ILE A 440 16.98 9.11 21.34
C ILE A 440 17.91 10.08 20.62
N THR A 441 19.14 9.65 20.29
CA THR A 441 20.11 10.44 19.53
C THR A 441 19.59 10.70 18.12
N VAL A 442 19.08 9.68 17.43
CA VAL A 442 18.53 9.80 16.07
C VAL A 442 17.37 10.81 16.01
N ILE A 443 16.43 10.73 16.95
CA ILE A 443 15.30 11.67 17.05
C ILE A 443 15.80 13.09 17.40
N THR A 444 16.72 13.21 18.36
CA THR A 444 17.25 14.50 18.80
C THR A 444 18.06 15.21 17.70
N GLU A 445 18.92 14.49 16.98
CA GLU A 445 19.67 15.04 15.84
C GLU A 445 18.72 15.47 14.71
N THR A 446 17.71 14.66 14.41
CA THR A 446 16.68 15.01 13.41
C THR A 446 15.98 16.31 13.81
N LEU A 447 15.58 16.45 15.08
CA LEU A 447 14.96 17.67 15.59
C LEU A 447 15.91 18.88 15.49
N LEU A 448 17.17 18.72 15.90
CA LEU A 448 18.18 19.80 15.89
C LEU A 448 18.56 20.27 14.48
N GLU A 449 18.39 19.44 13.45
CA GLU A 449 18.63 19.81 12.05
C GLU A 449 17.42 20.45 11.34
N GLU A 450 16.20 20.08 11.74
CA GLU A 450 14.98 20.61 11.11
C GLU A 450 14.47 21.90 11.77
N LEU A 451 14.67 22.08 13.09
CA LEU A 451 14.28 23.31 13.80
C LEU A 451 14.93 24.60 13.23
N PRO A 452 16.24 24.65 12.88
CA PRO A 452 16.85 25.83 12.27
C PRO A 452 16.18 26.26 10.96
N LYS A 453 15.60 25.32 10.20
CA LYS A 453 14.89 25.59 8.95
C LYS A 453 13.49 26.19 9.15
N CYS A 454 13.08 26.42 10.40
CA CYS A 454 11.84 27.09 10.80
C CYS A 454 12.10 28.47 11.47
N LEU A 455 13.37 28.87 11.60
CA LEU A 455 13.74 30.17 12.15
C LEU A 455 13.70 31.27 11.08
N ASP A 456 13.41 32.50 11.52
CA ASP A 456 13.50 33.71 10.72
C ASP A 456 14.96 34.19 10.56
N LYS A 457 15.15 35.28 9.81
CA LYS A 457 16.46 35.91 9.59
C LYS A 457 17.14 36.43 10.86
N ASN A 458 16.43 36.51 11.98
CA ASN A 458 16.92 36.93 13.29
C ASN A 458 17.19 35.74 14.23
N GLY A 459 17.07 34.50 13.76
CA GLY A 459 17.22 33.29 14.57
C GLY A 459 16.06 33.04 15.53
N LYS A 460 14.86 33.55 15.24
CA LYS A 460 13.65 33.40 16.07
C LYS A 460 12.57 32.62 15.33
N PHE A 461 11.76 31.86 16.06
CA PHE A 461 10.55 31.27 15.47
C PHE A 461 9.58 32.37 15.06
N ASN A 462 9.14 32.32 13.80
CA ASN A 462 7.98 33.06 13.33
C ASN A 462 6.76 32.12 13.39
N PHE A 463 5.61 32.66 13.76
CA PHE A 463 4.34 31.93 13.87
C PHE A 463 3.29 32.52 12.91
N GLN A 464 3.74 33.05 11.76
CA GLN A 464 2.89 33.68 10.76
C GLN A 464 3.00 32.94 9.41
N GLY A 465 1.86 32.57 8.85
CA GLY A 465 1.76 31.85 7.56
C GLY A 465 2.51 30.52 7.55
N TYR A 466 3.10 30.18 6.39
CA TYR A 466 3.81 28.91 6.11
C TYR A 466 4.83 28.46 7.17
N SER A 467 5.42 29.40 7.93
CA SER A 467 6.33 29.07 9.06
C SER A 467 5.64 28.28 10.17
N GLN A 468 4.35 28.51 10.40
CA GLN A 468 3.55 27.82 11.41
C GLN A 468 3.21 26.37 11.01
N GLU A 469 2.91 26.12 9.74
CA GLU A 469 2.59 24.78 9.21
C GLU A 469 3.82 23.86 9.25
N LYS A 470 4.96 24.37 8.78
CA LYS A 470 6.23 23.63 8.82
C LYS A 470 6.66 23.30 10.24
N LEU A 471 6.56 24.26 11.18
CA LEU A 471 6.80 24.01 12.59
C LEU A 471 5.78 23.00 13.16
N GLY A 472 4.52 23.08 12.73
CA GLY A 472 3.46 22.11 12.98
C GLY A 472 3.84 20.67 12.61
N ARG A 473 4.50 20.47 11.46
CA ARG A 473 5.05 19.17 11.05
C ARG A 473 6.24 18.74 11.92
N VAL A 474 7.15 19.66 12.26
CA VAL A 474 8.30 19.37 13.16
C VAL A 474 7.86 18.92 14.56
N TYR A 475 6.68 19.35 15.06
CA TYR A 475 6.14 18.82 16.32
C TYR A 475 5.96 17.29 16.33
N ALA A 476 5.80 16.63 15.18
CA ALA A 476 5.76 15.16 15.10
C ALA A 476 7.04 14.53 15.70
N VAL A 477 8.21 15.08 15.38
CA VAL A 477 9.51 14.63 15.91
C VAL A 477 9.61 14.84 17.43
N ILE A 478 8.95 15.88 17.95
CA ILE A 478 8.88 16.17 19.39
C ILE A 478 7.92 15.19 20.10
N TYR A 479 6.81 14.81 19.47
CA TYR A 479 5.91 13.77 19.98
C TYR A 479 6.57 12.39 19.99
N ASP A 480 7.38 12.08 18.98
CA ASP A 480 8.10 10.81 18.89
C ASP A 480 9.20 10.65 19.97
N LEU A 481 9.64 11.75 20.60
CA LEU A 481 10.61 11.76 21.72
C LEU A 481 9.95 11.60 23.12
N LYS A 482 8.62 11.69 23.20
CA LYS A 482 7.86 11.87 24.46
C LYS A 482 7.26 10.57 24.99
#